data_AF-A0A952Q3N7-F1
#
_entry.id   AF-A0A952Q3N7-F1
#
_cell.length_a   1.000
_cell.length_b   1.000
_cell.length_c   1.000
_cell.angle_alpha   90.00
_cell.angle_beta   90.00
_cell.angle_gamma   90.00
#
_symmetry.space_group_name_H-M   'P 1'
#
loop_
_entity.id
_entity.type
_entity.pdbx_description
1 polymer ?
#
loop_
_entity_poly.entity_id
_entity_poly.type
_entity_poly.pdbx_seq_one_letter_code
_entity_poly.pdbx_strand_id
1 'polypeptide(L)'
;MTAGTAHDVRITDTTLRDGSHAMQHRFTESNVRAIAGALDRAGVQVIEVTHGDGLNGSSFNYGFSLVDELTLIAAAAAEVQRAKIAVLLLPGLGTI
;
A
#
# COMPACT_ATOMS: atom_id res chain seq x y z
N MET A 1 35.15 8.90 19.29
CA MET A 1 34.17 7.82 19.09
C MET A 1 33.57 7.98 17.71
N THR A 2 34.04 7.21 16.73
CA THR A 2 33.52 7.22 15.36
C THR A 2 32.27 6.34 15.34
N ALA A 3 31.09 6.97 15.35
CA ALA A 3 29.83 6.25 15.16
C ALA A 3 29.87 5.56 13.79
N GLY A 4 29.61 4.25 13.80
CA GLY A 4 29.63 3.40 12.61
C GLY A 4 28.72 3.94 11.50
N THR A 5 29.10 3.65 10.27
CA THR A 5 28.39 4.00 9.03
C THR A 5 26.87 3.90 9.18
N ALA A 6 26.16 5.00 8.97
CA ALA A 6 24.70 5.00 8.90
C ALA A 6 24.28 4.03 7.77
N HIS A 7 23.65 2.92 8.13
CA HIS A 7 23.05 2.04 7.13
C HIS A 7 21.87 2.79 6.50
N ASP A 8 21.88 2.93 5.17
CA ASP A 8 20.75 3.46 4.42
C ASP A 8 19.60 2.44 4.47
N VAL A 9 18.68 2.63 5.42
CA VAL A 9 17.52 1.75 5.61
C VAL A 9 16.37 2.27 4.77
N ARG A 10 15.81 1.40 3.94
CA ARG A 10 14.62 1.71 3.16
C ARG A 10 13.35 1.28 3.89
N ILE A 11 12.52 2.25 4.28
CA ILE A 11 11.22 1.99 4.92
C ILE A 11 10.16 1.72 3.84
N THR A 12 9.46 0.60 3.99
CA THR A 12 8.26 0.25 3.23
C THR A 12 7.09 0.19 4.20
N ASP A 13 6.12 1.09 4.02
CA ASP A 13 4.89 1.08 4.80
C ASP A 13 3.83 0.20 4.12
N THR A 14 3.18 -0.66 4.89
CA THR A 14 2.18 -1.62 4.41
C THR A 14 0.78 -1.34 4.99
N THR A 15 0.53 -0.16 5.54
CA THR A 15 -0.74 0.23 6.15
C THR A 15 -1.91 0.09 5.17
N LEU A 16 -1.69 0.42 3.89
CA LEU A 16 -2.71 0.38 2.85
C LEU A 16 -2.79 -0.95 2.09
N ARG A 17 -2.00 -1.96 2.51
CA ARG A 17 -2.09 -3.34 2.01
C ARG A 17 -2.35 -4.31 3.15
N ASP A 18 -1.40 -4.53 4.03
CA ASP A 18 -1.56 -5.44 5.18
C ASP A 18 -2.65 -4.92 6.14
N GLY A 19 -2.69 -3.60 6.36
CA GLY A 19 -3.77 -2.97 7.12
C GLY A 19 -5.16 -3.11 6.47
N SER A 20 -5.24 -3.51 5.19
CA SER A 20 -6.50 -3.83 4.52
C SER A 20 -7.21 -5.01 5.20
N HIS A 21 -6.48 -6.00 5.74
CA HIS A 21 -7.08 -7.10 6.50
C HIS A 21 -7.82 -6.59 7.75
N ALA A 22 -7.19 -5.69 8.52
CA ALA A 22 -7.80 -5.10 9.70
C ALA A 22 -9.04 -4.25 9.35
N MET A 23 -9.05 -3.65 8.16
CA MET A 23 -10.16 -2.86 7.63
C MET A 23 -11.19 -3.69 6.86
N GLN A 24 -11.07 -5.02 6.82
CA GLN A 24 -11.92 -5.91 6.03
C GLN A 24 -12.04 -5.46 4.55
N HIS A 25 -10.95 -4.94 3.99
CA HIS A 25 -10.85 -4.46 2.62
C HIS A 25 -11.79 -3.28 2.30
N ARG A 26 -12.16 -2.49 3.32
CA ARG A 26 -13.10 -1.36 3.21
C ARG A 26 -12.44 0.02 3.10
N PHE A 27 -11.20 0.11 2.64
CA PHE A 27 -10.59 1.40 2.38
C PHE A 27 -11.33 2.17 1.28
N THR A 28 -11.54 3.46 1.50
CA THR A 28 -12.02 4.41 0.49
C THR A 28 -10.84 5.15 -0.14
N GLU A 29 -11.05 5.77 -1.30
CA GLU A 29 -10.05 6.66 -1.91
C GLU A 29 -9.61 7.79 -0.95
N SER A 30 -10.55 8.34 -0.17
CA SER A 30 -10.25 9.39 0.80
C SER A 30 -9.28 8.90 1.89
N ASN A 31 -9.47 7.66 2.39
CA ASN A 31 -8.54 7.06 3.33
C ASN A 31 -7.16 6.89 2.71
N VAL A 32 -7.10 6.34 1.50
CA VAL A 32 -5.84 6.09 0.78
C VAL A 32 -5.08 7.38 0.54
N ARG A 33 -5.72 8.43 0.03
CA ARG A 33 -5.09 9.74 -0.19
C ARG A 33 -4.58 10.35 1.11
N ALA A 34 -5.42 10.36 2.15
CA ALA A 34 -5.03 10.92 3.44
C ALA A 34 -3.79 10.22 4.03
N ILE A 35 -3.77 8.88 4.02
CA ILE A 35 -2.69 8.07 4.59
C ILE A 35 -1.44 8.15 3.71
N ALA A 36 -1.57 7.91 2.39
CA ALA A 36 -0.43 7.93 1.48
C ALA A 36 0.25 9.31 1.45
N GLY A 37 -0.54 10.40 1.39
CA GLY A 37 0.00 11.75 1.46
C GLY A 37 0.70 12.05 2.79
N ALA A 38 0.20 11.53 3.91
CA ALA A 38 0.86 11.69 5.21
C ALA A 38 2.19 10.92 5.28
N LEU A 39 2.22 9.67 4.82
CA LEU A 39 3.43 8.85 4.76
C LEU A 39 4.48 9.45 3.83
N ASP A 40 4.06 9.94 2.65
CA ASP A 40 4.93 10.62 1.71
C ASP A 40 5.54 11.87 2.33
N ARG A 41 4.74 12.73 2.98
CA ARG A 41 5.24 13.92 3.70
C ARG A 41 6.20 13.57 4.83
N ALA A 42 5.97 12.45 5.53
CA ALA A 42 6.85 11.94 6.59
C ALA A 42 8.18 11.36 6.07
N GLY A 43 8.34 11.23 4.74
CA GLY A 43 9.58 10.76 4.13
C GLY A 43 9.68 9.23 3.99
N VAL A 44 8.55 8.51 4.08
CA VAL A 44 8.51 7.08 3.78
C VAL A 44 8.84 6.88 2.30
N GLN A 45 9.72 5.93 2.00
CA GLN A 45 10.27 5.76 0.65
C GLN A 45 9.40 4.87 -0.25
N VAL A 46 8.66 3.93 0.35
CA VAL A 46 7.76 3.01 -0.37
C VAL A 46 6.46 2.87 0.41
N ILE A 47 5.33 3.00 -0.27
CA ILE A 47 3.99 2.82 0.29
C ILE A 47 3.31 1.70 -0.51
N GLU A 48 2.93 0.63 0.16
CA GLU A 48 2.27 -0.53 -0.45
C GLU A 48 0.74 -0.35 -0.42
N VAL A 49 0.09 -0.47 -1.58
CA VAL A 49 -1.35 -0.28 -1.76
C VAL A 49 -1.91 -1.40 -2.63
N THR A 50 -2.72 -2.29 -2.07
CA THR A 50 -3.45 -3.38 -2.76
C THR A 50 -4.51 -3.95 -1.82
N HIS A 51 -5.31 -4.91 -2.27
CA HIS A 51 -6.02 -5.81 -1.34
C HIS A 51 -5.03 -6.48 -0.36
N GLY A 52 -5.50 -6.96 0.80
CA GLY A 52 -4.64 -7.59 1.82
C GLY A 52 -3.80 -8.75 1.29
N ASP A 53 -4.42 -9.62 0.50
CA ASP A 53 -3.78 -10.74 -0.21
C ASP A 53 -3.11 -10.35 -1.56
N GLY A 54 -2.98 -9.05 -1.85
CA GLY A 54 -2.41 -8.55 -3.10
C GLY A 54 -3.40 -8.51 -4.27
N LEU A 55 -2.88 -8.23 -5.47
CA LEU A 55 -3.66 -8.03 -6.69
C LEU A 55 -4.64 -9.18 -6.97
N ASN A 56 -5.87 -8.83 -7.31
CA ASN A 56 -7.02 -9.73 -7.49
C ASN A 56 -7.42 -10.51 -6.24
N GLY A 57 -7.03 -10.05 -5.04
CA GLY A 57 -7.40 -10.72 -3.79
C GLY A 57 -8.87 -10.58 -3.41
N SER A 58 -9.55 -9.56 -3.94
CA SER A 58 -10.97 -9.30 -3.72
C SER A 58 -11.85 -10.47 -4.20
N SER A 59 -12.31 -11.30 -3.27
CA SER A 59 -12.95 -12.59 -3.57
C SER A 59 -13.83 -13.10 -2.43
N PHE A 60 -14.54 -14.22 -2.62
CA PHE A 60 -15.26 -14.89 -1.53
C PHE A 60 -14.33 -15.44 -0.44
N ASN A 61 -13.14 -15.91 -0.81
CA ASN A 61 -12.23 -16.55 0.14
C ASN A 61 -11.61 -15.54 1.12
N TYR A 62 -11.37 -14.32 0.65
CA TYR A 62 -10.61 -13.31 1.38
C TYR A 62 -11.40 -12.03 1.70
N GLY A 63 -12.60 -11.90 1.13
CA GLY A 63 -13.45 -10.72 1.26
C GLY A 63 -13.38 -9.83 0.02
N PHE A 64 -14.51 -9.19 -0.30
CA PHE A 64 -14.56 -8.25 -1.42
C PHE A 64 -14.12 -6.86 -0.98
N SER A 65 -13.27 -6.24 -1.79
CA SER A 65 -12.90 -4.84 -1.61
C SER A 65 -14.11 -3.93 -1.73
N LEU A 66 -14.15 -2.85 -0.94
CA LEU A 66 -15.16 -1.79 -1.08
C LEU A 66 -14.97 -1.00 -2.38
N VAL A 67 -13.71 -0.72 -2.72
CA VAL A 67 -13.31 0.01 -3.92
C VAL A 67 -12.35 -0.88 -4.69
N ASP A 68 -12.44 -0.86 -6.01
CA ASP A 68 -11.50 -1.57 -6.87
C ASP A 68 -10.06 -1.14 -6.56
N GLU A 69 -9.16 -2.12 -6.40
CA GLU A 69 -7.82 -1.84 -5.89
C GLU A 69 -6.97 -1.04 -6.88
N LEU A 70 -7.22 -1.18 -8.19
CA LEU A 70 -6.54 -0.34 -9.20
C LEU A 70 -6.93 1.14 -9.06
N THR A 71 -8.18 1.41 -8.66
CA THR A 71 -8.63 2.77 -8.33
C THR A 71 -7.90 3.30 -7.09
N LEU A 72 -7.73 2.47 -6.05
CA LEU A 72 -6.97 2.85 -4.86
C LEU A 72 -5.48 3.08 -5.15
N ILE A 73 -4.86 2.22 -5.96
CA ILE A 73 -3.46 2.37 -6.41
C ILE A 73 -3.29 3.68 -7.19
N ALA A 74 -4.19 3.97 -8.13
CA ALA A 74 -4.17 5.21 -8.90
C ALA A 74 -4.36 6.44 -8.00
N ALA A 75 -5.25 6.37 -7.01
CA ALA A 75 -5.46 7.44 -6.04
C ALA A 75 -4.20 7.72 -5.20
N ALA A 76 -3.51 6.66 -4.74
CA ALA A 76 -2.24 6.80 -4.02
C ALA A 76 -1.15 7.39 -4.91
N ALA A 77 -0.98 6.86 -6.13
CA ALA A 77 0.03 7.33 -7.08
C ALA A 77 -0.15 8.80 -7.48
N ALA A 78 -1.40 9.28 -7.56
CA ALA A 78 -1.70 10.68 -7.83
C ALA A 78 -1.46 11.61 -6.62
N GLU A 79 -1.49 11.08 -5.40
CA GLU A 79 -1.34 11.86 -4.17
C GLU A 79 0.14 12.05 -3.79
N VAL A 80 0.95 11.00 -3.90
CA VAL A 80 2.35 11.00 -3.44
C VAL A 80 3.26 11.76 -4.40
N GLN A 81 4.26 12.46 -3.86
CA GLN A 81 5.22 13.23 -4.66
C GLN A 81 6.61 12.56 -4.74
N ARG A 82 6.98 11.77 -3.72
CA ARG A 82 8.35 11.22 -3.57
C ARG A 82 8.37 9.70 -3.40
N ALA A 83 7.45 9.17 -2.61
CA ALA A 83 7.35 7.75 -2.31
C ALA A 83 7.04 6.94 -3.57
N LYS A 84 7.62 5.75 -3.67
CA LYS A 84 7.23 4.77 -4.69
C LYS A 84 5.98 4.03 -4.22
N ILE A 85 5.02 3.84 -5.12
CA ILE A 85 3.89 2.94 -4.88
C ILE A 85 4.32 1.50 -5.17
N ALA A 86 4.12 0.62 -4.20
CA ALA A 86 4.31 -0.82 -4.34
C ALA A 86 2.97 -1.55 -4.33
N VAL A 87 2.94 -2.73 -4.95
CA VAL A 87 1.81 -3.65 -4.96
C VAL A 87 2.30 -5.04 -4.59
N LEU A 88 1.45 -5.82 -3.91
CA LEU A 88 1.71 -7.23 -3.66
C LEU A 88 1.04 -8.08 -4.76
N LEU A 89 1.72 -9.10 -5.25
CA LEU A 89 1.13 -10.09 -6.18
C LEU A 89 1.49 -11.50 -5.70
N LEU A 90 0.46 -12.33 -5.54
CA LEU A 90 0.59 -13.75 -5.21
C LEU A 90 0.32 -14.59 -6.47
N PRO A 91 1.28 -15.37 -6.98
CA PRO A 91 1.04 -16.31 -8.08
C PRO A 91 -0.08 -17.30 -7.72
N GLY A 92 -1.01 -17.51 -8.65
CA GLY A 92 -2.22 -18.31 -8.42
C GLY A 92 -3.42 -17.51 -7.91
N LEU A 93 -3.23 -16.23 -7.60
CA LEU A 93 -4.30 -15.27 -7.28
C LEU A 93 -4.27 -14.09 -8.27
N GLY A 94 -3.17 -13.34 -8.27
CA GLY A 94 -2.93 -12.22 -9.18
C GLY A 94 -2.36 -12.66 -10.53
N THR A 95 -2.66 -11.88 -11.56
CA THR A 95 -2.18 -12.07 -12.95
C THR A 95 -1.63 -10.76 -13.52
N ILE A 96 -0.75 -10.85 -14.52
CA ILE A 96 -0.10 -9.71 -15.21
C ILE A 96 -0.36 -9.78 -16.71
#